data_AF-A0AAU1D0U2-F1
#
_entry.id   AF-A0AAU1D0U2-F1
#
_cell.length_a   1.000
_cell.length_b   1.000
_cell.length_c   1.000
_cell.angle_alpha   90.00
_cell.angle_beta   90.00
_cell.angle_gamma   90.00
#
_symmetry.space_group_name_H-M   'P 1'
#
loop_
_entity.id
_entity.type
_entity.pdbx_description
1 polymer ?
#
loop_
_entity_poly.entity_id
_entity_poly.type
_entity_poly.pdbx_seq_one_letter_code
_entity_poly.pdbx_strand_id
1 'polypeptide(L)'
;MAGVAFGADDPVPLAPRITSDGPYTECTANDCVGRGEPGLAGMFTFRPNEADIDPATGKTDVTAYRLRLQGQQGATVVDGAEASQAVVPPDDGMQTLEVQAGDYGERWSAPAYFTFRVKPALGAVGHWQFADSPTDPGVHTTKDTATEGTERHDATLKGGAGWSELGRRGADDFSLDLNSADPAKRKAYGATSGPVVDTKDSFTVSAWAYLAGTKSDQVVLSAPGKRDAAFALYYSAKQKKWAFSRGAKDEIGTADVVSYGDAANPPARVWTHLAGVFDTKRDTDKTNDTVQLFVNGRPQGKPLNLSAAAPAYEPWTSSMGLQIGRTKDAGAYRQYFHGYVDEAQVWQRALRPVDLRQVSELMADGGPATALVADWNARLSTDSEIKDSSGYAKPGLTLSAEGAQLHTDESGRSQLVLDGVEGYAAAPGPAVDETGSFTVSARVRVDSAKWAAKPSGYRAIVAGQKLADESSWALVLSRIDPDGDGEDVTVWTFERTVVDAAGKVTERVVVQADSSMEPSEFDTPIDVSGVYDAAATTPGEPDASGRLKLYIGVVQQAENPHAGLTSQAQGTGELAVGRGSDGGTMDHYLPGSLDRLRIWSGAMTANGLLQALEPDAVS
;
A
#
# COMPACT_ATOMS: atom_id res chain seq x y z
N MET A 1 42.80 -23.86 36.44
CA MET A 1 41.82 -24.90 36.78
C MET A 1 41.49 -24.80 38.26
N ALA A 2 40.30 -24.26 38.54
CA ALA A 2 39.50 -24.65 39.69
C ALA A 2 38.07 -24.51 39.17
N GLY A 3 37.60 -25.57 38.49
CA GLY A 3 36.21 -25.65 38.08
C GLY A 3 35.38 -25.73 39.34
N VAL A 4 34.53 -24.72 39.56
CA VAL A 4 33.46 -24.83 40.53
C VAL A 4 32.54 -25.92 39.98
N ALA A 5 32.56 -27.08 40.62
CA ALA A 5 31.61 -28.14 40.33
C ALA A 5 30.29 -27.73 40.97
N PHE A 6 29.38 -27.17 40.15
CA PHE A 6 27.99 -27.00 40.54
C PHE A 6 27.37 -28.40 40.59
N GLY A 7 26.91 -28.80 41.78
CA GLY A 7 26.30 -30.11 42.01
C GLY A 7 24.97 -30.22 41.26
N ALA A 8 24.44 -31.45 41.15
CA ALA A 8 23.18 -31.78 40.49
C ALA A 8 21.91 -31.15 41.13
N ASP A 9 22.07 -30.17 42.02
CA ASP A 9 21.03 -29.54 42.85
C ASP A 9 21.04 -27.99 42.73
N ASP A 10 21.70 -27.46 41.68
CA ASP A 10 21.72 -26.03 41.40
C ASP A 10 20.33 -25.55 40.96
N PRO A 11 19.65 -24.68 41.72
CA PRO A 11 18.29 -24.24 41.41
C PRO A 11 18.26 -23.46 40.10
N VAL A 12 17.14 -23.52 39.38
CA VAL A 12 16.90 -22.62 38.24
C VAL A 12 16.89 -21.18 38.77
N PRO A 13 17.50 -20.20 38.06
CA PRO A 13 17.49 -18.81 38.46
C PRO A 13 16.09 -18.27 38.77
N LEU A 14 16.00 -17.31 39.68
CA LEU A 14 14.76 -16.60 39.99
C LEU A 14 14.48 -15.50 38.97
N ALA A 15 13.26 -14.94 39.02
CA ALA A 15 12.86 -13.89 38.09
C ALA A 15 13.81 -12.67 38.20
N PRO A 16 14.33 -12.15 37.08
CA PRO A 16 15.33 -11.09 37.10
C PRO A 16 14.74 -9.73 37.51
N ARG A 17 15.62 -8.79 37.83
CA ARG A 17 15.26 -7.37 37.99
C ARG A 17 15.41 -6.65 36.65
N ILE A 18 14.42 -5.84 36.30
CA ILE A 18 14.40 -5.04 35.07
C ILE A 18 14.40 -3.57 35.45
N THR A 19 15.28 -2.77 34.86
CA THR A 19 15.26 -1.30 34.98
C THR A 19 15.29 -0.67 33.61
N SER A 20 14.53 0.40 33.38
CA SER A 20 14.65 1.21 32.16
C SER A 20 15.59 2.39 32.40
N ASP A 21 16.51 2.60 31.46
CA ASP A 21 17.43 3.74 31.42
C ASP A 21 16.85 4.90 30.57
N GLY A 22 15.56 4.83 30.24
CA GLY A 22 14.83 5.80 29.43
C GLY A 22 14.67 5.39 27.96
N PRO A 23 13.69 5.98 27.25
CA PRO A 23 12.75 7.00 27.73
C PRO A 23 11.54 6.41 28.49
N TYR A 24 11.37 5.09 28.48
CA TYR A 24 10.19 4.42 29.03
C TYR A 24 10.26 4.31 30.56
N THR A 25 9.09 4.33 31.21
CA THR A 25 8.96 4.24 32.66
C THR A 25 7.97 3.13 33.00
N GLU A 26 8.27 2.38 34.05
CA GLU A 26 7.41 1.29 34.51
C GLU A 26 6.05 1.84 34.95
N CYS A 27 4.98 1.18 34.52
CA CYS A 27 3.64 1.47 34.98
C CYS A 27 3.42 0.87 36.36
N THR A 28 2.93 1.69 37.27
CA THR A 28 2.48 1.29 38.61
C THR A 28 0.95 1.32 38.67
N ALA A 29 0.39 0.84 39.78
CA ALA A 29 -1.07 0.86 39.99
C ALA A 29 -1.69 2.28 39.88
N ASN A 30 -0.91 3.33 40.15
CA ASN A 30 -1.41 4.71 40.21
C ASN A 30 -0.79 5.63 39.15
N ASP A 31 0.20 5.16 38.39
CA ASP A 31 0.91 5.99 37.43
C ASP A 31 1.40 5.19 36.22
N CYS A 32 1.03 5.65 35.02
CA CYS A 32 1.36 4.99 33.76
C CYS A 32 1.34 6.03 32.62
N VAL A 33 2.19 7.05 32.75
CA VAL A 33 2.35 8.10 31.73
C VAL A 33 3.03 7.53 30.48
N GLY A 34 2.43 7.81 29.31
CA GLY A 34 3.03 7.47 28.02
C GLY A 34 4.37 8.21 27.80
N ARG A 35 5.41 7.48 27.42
CA ARG A 35 6.74 8.01 27.03
C ARG A 35 7.14 7.52 25.65
N GLY A 36 8.15 8.15 25.06
CA GLY A 36 8.62 7.83 23.72
C GLY A 36 7.51 7.88 22.67
N GLU A 37 7.67 7.07 21.61
CA GLU A 37 6.68 6.83 20.56
C GLU A 37 7.00 5.48 19.89
N PRO A 38 6.12 4.94 19.03
CA PRO A 38 6.38 3.68 18.34
C PRO A 38 7.65 3.74 17.48
N GLY A 39 8.47 2.70 17.55
CA GLY A 39 9.75 2.64 16.85
C GLY A 39 10.92 3.35 17.52
N LEU A 40 10.70 4.09 18.62
CA LEU A 40 11.79 4.66 19.40
C LEU A 40 12.43 3.59 20.30
N ALA A 41 13.76 3.48 20.27
CA ALA A 41 14.44 2.55 21.16
C ALA A 41 14.45 3.09 22.61
N GLY A 42 14.24 2.20 23.58
CA GLY A 42 14.52 2.45 24.99
C GLY A 42 15.55 1.46 25.52
N MET A 43 16.49 1.93 26.31
CA MET A 43 17.48 1.06 26.94
C MET A 43 16.91 0.44 28.21
N PHE A 44 17.08 -0.87 28.32
CA PHE A 44 16.72 -1.65 29.51
C PHE A 44 17.95 -2.38 30.01
N THR A 45 18.12 -2.41 31.32
CA THR A 45 19.18 -3.13 32.00
C THR A 45 18.57 -4.25 32.84
N PHE A 46 19.14 -5.44 32.72
CA PHE A 46 18.69 -6.67 33.37
C PHE A 46 19.74 -7.13 34.37
N ARG A 47 19.28 -7.50 35.57
CA ARG A 47 20.15 -7.95 36.66
C ARG A 47 19.61 -9.24 37.30
N PRO A 48 20.48 -10.08 37.87
CA PRO A 48 20.06 -11.33 38.52
C PRO A 48 19.18 -10.99 39.71
N ASN A 49 18.32 -11.91 40.15
CA ASN A 49 17.62 -11.72 41.42
C ASN A 49 18.64 -11.56 42.57
N GLU A 50 18.29 -10.85 43.65
CA GLU A 50 19.24 -10.67 44.77
C GLU A 50 19.54 -11.99 45.47
N ALA A 51 18.56 -12.90 45.46
CA ALA A 51 18.71 -14.25 46.00
C ALA A 51 19.58 -15.18 45.13
N ASP A 52 19.85 -14.82 43.87
CA ASP A 52 20.74 -15.55 42.97
C ASP A 52 22.19 -15.02 43.02
N ILE A 53 22.47 -14.10 43.95
CA ILE A 53 23.81 -13.51 44.16
C ILE A 53 24.35 -14.02 45.50
N ASP A 54 25.50 -14.68 45.47
CA ASP A 54 26.23 -15.07 46.67
C ASP A 54 26.60 -13.82 47.48
N PRO A 55 26.06 -13.64 48.71
CA PRO A 55 26.26 -12.43 49.50
C PRO A 55 27.71 -12.25 49.98
N ALA A 56 28.51 -13.32 50.00
CA ALA A 56 29.91 -13.28 50.42
C ALA A 56 30.86 -12.99 49.25
N THR A 57 30.55 -13.48 48.05
CA THR A 57 31.44 -13.37 46.89
C THR A 57 30.95 -12.41 45.80
N GLY A 58 29.68 -12.02 45.84
CA GLY A 58 29.01 -11.22 44.81
C GLY A 58 28.85 -11.96 43.49
N LYS A 59 29.06 -13.27 43.46
CA LYS A 59 28.98 -14.09 42.24
C LYS A 59 27.55 -14.58 42.02
N THR A 60 27.20 -14.75 40.75
CA THR A 60 25.94 -15.36 40.29
C THR A 60 26.27 -16.39 39.23
N ASP A 61 25.39 -17.37 39.06
CA ASP A 61 25.36 -18.35 37.98
C ASP A 61 24.53 -17.88 36.76
N VAL A 62 23.83 -16.75 36.88
CA VAL A 62 23.15 -16.11 35.75
C VAL A 62 24.16 -15.65 34.71
N THR A 63 24.00 -16.14 33.49
CA THR A 63 24.91 -15.89 32.36
C THR A 63 24.24 -15.18 31.19
N ALA A 64 22.92 -15.15 31.11
CA ALA A 64 22.19 -14.51 30.01
C ALA A 64 20.77 -14.11 30.41
N TYR A 65 20.13 -13.30 29.55
CA TYR A 65 18.73 -12.95 29.63
C TYR A 65 18.03 -13.19 28.30
N ARG A 66 16.82 -13.74 28.36
CA ARG A 66 15.93 -13.90 27.21
C ARG A 66 14.77 -12.92 27.36
N LEU A 67 14.57 -12.06 26.37
CA LEU A 67 13.55 -11.01 26.41
C LEU A 67 12.64 -10.99 25.19
N ARG A 68 11.40 -10.54 25.39
CA ARG A 68 10.40 -10.40 24.33
C ARG A 68 9.34 -9.37 24.70
N LEU A 69 8.95 -8.50 23.75
CA LEU A 69 7.73 -7.72 23.90
C LEU A 69 6.51 -8.60 23.62
N GLN A 70 5.52 -8.55 24.50
CA GLN A 70 4.28 -9.30 24.34
C GLN A 70 3.65 -9.03 22.97
N GLY A 71 3.31 -10.09 22.22
CA GLY A 71 2.80 -9.99 20.85
C GLY A 71 3.87 -10.12 19.76
N GLN A 72 5.17 -10.02 20.10
CA GLN A 72 6.24 -10.34 19.16
C GLN A 72 6.52 -11.85 19.07
N GLN A 73 6.96 -12.29 17.90
CA GLN A 73 7.43 -13.65 17.66
C GLN A 73 8.93 -13.75 17.97
N GLY A 74 9.34 -14.89 18.53
CA GLY A 74 10.73 -15.10 18.96
C GLY A 74 11.11 -14.29 20.20
N ALA A 75 12.33 -14.51 20.69
CA ALA A 75 12.89 -13.78 21.82
C ALA A 75 14.36 -13.44 21.53
N THR A 76 14.81 -12.31 22.02
CA THR A 76 16.22 -11.91 21.94
C THR A 76 16.96 -12.44 23.17
N VAL A 77 18.12 -13.05 22.96
CA VAL A 77 19.02 -13.46 24.05
C VAL A 77 20.18 -12.47 24.11
N VAL A 78 20.49 -12.00 25.31
CA VAL A 78 21.63 -11.14 25.60
C VAL A 78 22.49 -11.77 26.68
N ASP A 79 23.80 -11.83 26.43
CA ASP A 79 24.75 -12.48 27.33
C ASP A 79 25.27 -11.52 28.40
N GLY A 80 25.59 -12.08 29.57
CA GLY A 80 26.16 -11.38 30.71
C GLY A 80 25.33 -11.55 31.98
N ALA A 81 26.02 -11.52 33.14
CA ALA A 81 25.38 -11.49 34.45
C ALA A 81 24.59 -10.19 34.68
N GLU A 82 25.08 -9.07 34.15
CA GLU A 82 24.32 -7.83 33.96
C GLU A 82 24.41 -7.49 32.47
N ALA A 83 23.26 -7.22 31.86
CA ALA A 83 23.17 -6.97 30.43
C ALA A 83 22.22 -5.80 30.14
N SER A 84 22.48 -5.08 29.05
CA SER A 84 21.62 -3.99 28.60
C SER A 84 21.23 -4.20 27.14
N GLN A 85 19.96 -3.97 26.82
CA GLN A 85 19.42 -4.13 25.48
C GLN A 85 18.52 -2.95 25.11
N ALA A 86 18.69 -2.45 23.89
CA ALA A 86 17.74 -1.54 23.28
C ALA A 86 16.48 -2.32 22.88
N VAL A 87 15.34 -1.94 23.42
CA VAL A 87 14.02 -2.50 23.08
C VAL A 87 13.23 -1.46 22.30
N VAL A 88 12.66 -1.87 21.17
CA VAL A 88 11.93 -0.99 20.25
C VAL A 88 10.45 -1.39 20.23
N PRO A 89 9.56 -0.64 20.89
CA PRO A 89 8.13 -0.94 20.86
C PRO A 89 7.53 -0.71 19.47
N PRO A 90 6.78 -1.68 18.91
CA PRO A 90 6.20 -1.56 17.58
C PRO A 90 4.95 -0.67 17.56
N ASP A 91 4.23 -0.56 18.66
CA ASP A 91 2.93 0.11 18.70
C ASP A 91 2.86 1.07 19.89
N ASP A 92 1.88 1.97 19.85
CA ASP A 92 1.58 2.85 20.97
C ASP A 92 0.77 2.12 22.04
N GLY A 93 0.44 2.82 23.13
CA GLY A 93 -0.36 2.25 24.21
C GLY A 93 0.45 1.35 25.14
N MET A 94 -0.22 0.39 25.77
CA MET A 94 0.38 -0.47 26.79
C MET A 94 1.26 -1.54 26.16
N GLN A 95 2.49 -1.64 26.65
CA GLN A 95 3.50 -2.59 26.22
C GLN A 95 3.98 -3.37 27.43
N THR A 96 4.26 -4.67 27.25
CA THR A 96 4.77 -5.54 28.31
C THR A 96 6.03 -6.22 27.80
N LEU A 97 7.17 -5.91 28.44
CA LEU A 97 8.43 -6.61 28.23
C LEU A 97 8.51 -7.81 29.19
N GLU A 98 8.58 -9.00 28.62
CA GLU A 98 8.82 -10.26 29.34
C GLU A 98 10.32 -10.56 29.33
N VAL A 99 10.92 -10.86 30.49
CA VAL A 99 12.35 -11.18 30.64
C VAL A 99 12.55 -12.39 31.54
N GLN A 100 13.39 -13.33 31.11
CA GLN A 100 13.81 -14.50 31.89
C GLN A 100 15.33 -14.49 32.05
N ALA A 101 15.84 -14.88 33.23
CA ALA A 101 17.26 -15.11 33.46
C ALA A 101 17.63 -16.54 33.06
N GLY A 102 18.81 -16.74 32.48
CA GLY A 102 19.35 -18.03 32.08
C GLY A 102 20.70 -18.30 32.73
N ASP A 103 20.94 -19.55 33.10
CA ASP A 103 22.21 -20.04 33.65
C ASP A 103 23.07 -20.79 32.60
N TYR A 104 24.19 -21.35 33.04
CA TYR A 104 25.13 -22.14 32.21
C TYR A 104 24.51 -23.42 31.62
N GLY A 105 23.34 -23.86 32.10
CA GLY A 105 22.59 -25.01 31.59
C GLY A 105 21.47 -24.62 30.62
N GLU A 106 21.38 -23.34 30.21
CA GLU A 106 20.27 -22.77 29.46
C GLU A 106 18.90 -23.00 30.12
N ARG A 107 18.89 -23.10 31.45
CA ARG A 107 17.65 -23.21 32.23
C ARG A 107 17.13 -21.81 32.51
N TRP A 108 15.90 -21.54 32.07
CA TRP A 108 15.29 -20.21 32.14
C TRP A 108 14.39 -20.07 33.37
N SER A 109 14.51 -18.93 34.06
CA SER A 109 13.68 -18.55 35.20
C SER A 109 12.19 -18.44 34.86
N ALA A 110 11.35 -18.29 35.88
CA ALA A 110 10.03 -17.68 35.69
C ALA A 110 10.19 -16.24 35.11
N PRO A 111 9.23 -15.77 34.28
CA PRO A 111 9.31 -14.45 33.68
C PRO A 111 9.14 -13.33 34.71
N ALA A 112 9.95 -12.29 34.57
CA ALA A 112 9.69 -10.96 35.09
C ALA A 112 9.03 -10.11 34.00
N TYR A 113 8.12 -9.21 34.39
CA TYR A 113 7.40 -8.34 33.47
C TYR A 113 7.71 -6.88 33.79
N PHE A 114 7.95 -6.10 32.74
CA PHE A 114 8.03 -4.64 32.82
C PHE A 114 6.97 -4.07 31.89
N THR A 115 5.88 -3.57 32.48
CA THR A 115 4.79 -2.93 31.72
C THR A 115 5.07 -1.44 31.64
N PHE A 116 4.94 -0.86 30.45
CA PHE A 116 5.14 0.57 30.20
C PHE A 116 4.17 1.06 29.14
N ARG A 117 3.97 2.38 29.05
CA ARG A 117 3.08 2.98 28.06
C ARG A 117 3.86 3.80 27.04
N VAL A 118 3.59 3.56 25.77
CA VAL A 118 4.12 4.30 24.63
C VAL A 118 3.11 5.37 24.21
N LYS A 119 3.55 6.59 23.90
CA LYS A 119 2.64 7.63 23.39
C LYS A 119 2.17 7.28 21.98
N PRO A 120 0.97 7.75 21.56
CA PRO A 120 0.60 7.75 20.16
C PRO A 120 1.67 8.41 19.31
N ALA A 121 1.94 7.87 18.12
CA ALA A 121 2.82 8.50 17.16
C ALA A 121 2.20 9.83 16.71
N LEU A 122 3.01 10.88 16.58
CA LEU A 122 2.51 12.16 16.09
C LEU A 122 1.98 12.01 14.66
N GLY A 123 0.78 12.53 14.43
CA GLY A 123 0.17 12.64 13.09
C GLY A 123 0.91 13.60 12.15
N ALA A 124 0.29 13.85 11.00
CA ALA A 124 0.84 14.80 10.03
C ALA A 124 0.84 16.22 10.60
N VAL A 125 1.91 16.98 10.31
CA VAL A 125 2.03 18.42 10.62
C VAL A 125 1.55 19.30 9.46
N GLY A 126 1.32 18.71 8.29
CA GLY A 126 0.62 19.33 7.17
C GLY A 126 -0.18 18.28 6.41
N HIS A 127 -1.44 18.57 6.06
CA HIS A 127 -2.34 17.67 5.33
C HIS A 127 -3.27 18.47 4.41
N TRP A 128 -3.14 18.29 3.10
CA TRP A 128 -4.04 18.88 2.11
C TRP A 128 -4.82 17.78 1.43
N GLN A 129 -6.10 17.66 1.78
CA GLN A 129 -7.02 16.66 1.24
C GLN A 129 -7.65 17.08 -0.09
N PHE A 130 -7.57 18.37 -0.45
CA PHE A 130 -8.22 18.95 -1.64
C PHE A 130 -9.74 18.76 -1.78
N ALA A 131 -10.40 18.04 -0.86
CA ALA A 131 -11.86 17.93 -0.73
C ALA A 131 -12.59 19.27 -0.62
N ASP A 132 -11.87 20.29 -0.13
CA ASP A 132 -12.42 21.58 0.24
C ASP A 132 -12.66 22.50 -0.96
N SER A 133 -13.04 21.92 -2.11
CA SER A 133 -13.37 22.67 -3.32
C SER A 133 -14.34 23.80 -2.97
N PRO A 134 -13.91 25.07 -3.10
CA PRO A 134 -14.67 26.18 -2.59
C PRO A 134 -15.87 26.44 -3.51
N THR A 135 -17.02 26.76 -2.90
CA THR A 135 -18.21 27.19 -3.66
C THR A 135 -18.01 28.54 -4.35
N ASP A 136 -17.06 29.36 -3.86
CA ASP A 136 -16.61 30.58 -4.52
C ASP A 136 -15.43 30.26 -5.45
N PRO A 137 -15.60 30.37 -6.79
CA PRO A 137 -14.55 30.09 -7.77
C PRO A 137 -13.36 31.06 -7.70
N GLY A 138 -13.47 32.18 -6.96
CA GLY A 138 -12.37 33.10 -6.70
C GLY A 138 -11.40 32.64 -5.60
N VAL A 139 -11.76 31.60 -4.84
CA VAL A 139 -10.89 31.02 -3.82
C VAL A 139 -9.96 30.01 -4.48
N HIS A 140 -8.66 30.27 -4.36
CA HIS A 140 -7.60 29.42 -4.89
C HIS A 140 -6.68 28.94 -3.77
N THR A 141 -7.25 28.58 -2.62
CA THR A 141 -6.51 28.07 -1.47
C THR A 141 -7.15 26.80 -0.97
N THR A 142 -6.35 25.75 -0.75
CA THR A 142 -6.77 24.55 -0.03
C THR A 142 -6.20 24.57 1.39
N LYS A 143 -6.99 24.09 2.34
CA LYS A 143 -6.69 24.13 3.76
C LYS A 143 -5.72 23.03 4.16
N ASP A 144 -4.82 23.41 5.07
CA ASP A 144 -4.07 22.44 5.86
C ASP A 144 -4.97 21.92 6.99
N THR A 145 -5.41 20.66 6.88
CA THR A 145 -6.27 19.96 7.84
C THR A 145 -5.51 19.12 8.85
N ALA A 146 -4.18 19.24 8.90
CA ALA A 146 -3.36 18.51 9.88
C ALA A 146 -3.83 18.78 11.31
N THR A 147 -3.64 17.81 12.20
CA THR A 147 -3.96 17.92 13.63
C THR A 147 -2.74 18.22 14.47
N GLU A 148 -1.54 17.86 14.01
CA GLU A 148 -0.29 18.17 14.70
C GLU A 148 0.30 19.52 14.27
N GLY A 149 1.33 19.97 14.99
CA GLY A 149 1.98 21.26 14.74
C GLY A 149 1.21 22.46 15.31
N THR A 150 1.91 23.58 15.49
CA THR A 150 1.34 24.81 16.07
C THR A 150 0.84 25.81 15.04
N GLU A 151 1.16 25.59 13.77
CA GLU A 151 0.81 26.45 12.64
C GLU A 151 0.10 25.63 11.56
N ARG A 152 -0.69 26.31 10.71
CA ARG A 152 -1.34 25.71 9.55
C ARG A 152 -0.83 26.36 8.29
N HIS A 153 -0.52 25.52 7.31
CA HIS A 153 0.19 25.91 6.10
C HIS A 153 -0.71 25.80 4.87
N ASP A 154 -1.82 26.56 4.82
CA ASP A 154 -2.70 26.59 3.64
C ASP A 154 -1.90 26.78 2.33
N ALA A 155 -2.27 26.01 1.29
CA ALA A 155 -1.59 26.07 0.00
C ALA A 155 -2.40 26.92 -0.99
N THR A 156 -1.73 27.86 -1.67
CA THR A 156 -2.32 28.67 -2.73
C THR A 156 -2.11 28.01 -4.10
N LEU A 157 -3.18 27.81 -4.84
CA LEU A 157 -3.23 27.27 -6.19
C LEU A 157 -2.96 28.39 -7.22
N LYS A 158 -2.08 28.12 -8.18
CA LYS A 158 -1.59 29.10 -9.17
C LYS A 158 -1.34 28.45 -10.52
N GLY A 159 -1.13 29.29 -11.54
CA GLY A 159 -0.70 28.84 -12.87
C GLY A 159 -1.76 28.03 -13.63
N GLY A 160 -3.04 28.16 -13.26
CA GLY A 160 -4.14 27.39 -13.82
C GLY A 160 -4.52 26.15 -13.02
N ALA A 161 -3.95 25.94 -11.83
CA ALA A 161 -4.39 24.88 -10.92
C ALA A 161 -5.82 25.12 -10.43
N GLY A 162 -6.56 24.03 -10.23
CA GLY A 162 -7.93 24.05 -9.74
C GLY A 162 -8.31 22.74 -9.05
N TRP A 163 -9.60 22.41 -9.05
CA TRP A 163 -10.13 21.18 -8.48
C TRP A 163 -10.72 20.30 -9.59
N SER A 164 -10.54 18.99 -9.44
CA SER A 164 -11.13 17.96 -10.27
C SER A 164 -12.03 17.08 -9.42
N GLU A 165 -13.19 16.68 -9.95
CA GLU A 165 -14.09 15.70 -9.31
C GLU A 165 -13.50 14.28 -9.31
N LEU A 166 -12.33 14.09 -9.92
CA LEU A 166 -11.57 12.84 -9.83
C LEU A 166 -10.78 12.83 -8.51
N GLY A 167 -11.47 12.73 -7.38
CA GLY A 167 -10.87 12.53 -6.06
C GLY A 167 -10.40 11.09 -5.85
N ARG A 168 -9.36 10.90 -5.02
CA ARG A 168 -8.89 9.56 -4.65
C ARG A 168 -9.84 8.90 -3.66
N ARG A 169 -10.63 9.65 -2.87
CA ARG A 169 -11.58 9.01 -1.93
C ARG A 169 -12.88 8.57 -2.57
N GLY A 170 -13.14 8.98 -3.81
CA GLY A 170 -14.26 8.50 -4.60
C GLY A 170 -15.19 9.61 -5.05
N ALA A 171 -16.47 9.28 -5.20
CA ALA A 171 -17.51 10.25 -5.55
C ALA A 171 -17.62 11.32 -4.45
N ASP A 172 -18.06 12.52 -4.85
CA ASP A 172 -18.22 13.70 -3.99
C ASP A 172 -16.93 14.23 -3.34
N ASP A 173 -15.77 13.68 -3.71
CA ASP A 173 -14.44 14.16 -3.34
C ASP A 173 -13.79 14.92 -4.50
N PHE A 174 -12.75 15.70 -4.19
CA PHE A 174 -12.00 16.46 -5.17
C PHE A 174 -10.50 16.20 -5.03
N SER A 175 -9.78 16.34 -6.15
CA SER A 175 -8.32 16.37 -6.17
C SER A 175 -7.79 17.67 -6.77
N LEU A 176 -6.50 17.94 -6.55
CA LEU A 176 -5.81 19.05 -7.21
C LEU A 176 -5.66 18.78 -8.70
N ASP A 177 -6.27 19.64 -9.53
CA ASP A 177 -6.10 19.60 -10.98
C ASP A 177 -4.86 20.37 -11.43
N LEU A 178 -3.89 19.64 -11.98
CA LEU A 178 -2.69 20.16 -12.64
C LEU A 178 -2.65 19.77 -14.13
N ASN A 179 -3.72 19.18 -14.65
CA ASN A 179 -3.76 18.48 -15.93
C ASN A 179 -4.37 19.31 -17.07
N SER A 180 -3.76 20.47 -17.36
CA SER A 180 -4.20 21.28 -18.49
C SER A 180 -3.95 20.57 -19.83
N ALA A 181 -5.03 20.36 -20.60
CA ALA A 181 -4.96 19.89 -21.98
C ALA A 181 -4.15 20.86 -22.86
N ASP A 182 -4.26 22.18 -22.62
CA ASP A 182 -3.50 23.22 -23.30
C ASP A 182 -2.02 23.21 -22.85
N PRO A 183 -1.06 22.85 -23.72
CA PRO A 183 0.36 22.82 -23.39
C PRO A 183 0.93 24.16 -22.92
N ALA A 184 0.36 25.29 -23.35
CA ALA A 184 0.83 26.61 -22.94
C ALA A 184 0.51 26.92 -21.46
N LYS A 185 -0.51 26.25 -20.90
CA LYS A 185 -0.99 26.41 -19.52
C LYS A 185 -0.52 25.32 -18.56
N ARG A 186 0.41 24.46 -18.99
CA ARG A 186 1.01 23.38 -18.20
C ARG A 186 2.04 23.89 -17.18
N LYS A 187 1.63 24.87 -16.38
CA LYS A 187 2.40 25.50 -15.30
C LYS A 187 1.58 25.63 -14.01
N ALA A 188 0.55 24.80 -13.86
CA ALA A 188 -0.29 24.72 -12.67
C ALA A 188 0.53 24.21 -11.47
N TYR A 189 0.29 24.74 -10.28
CA TYR A 189 0.91 24.28 -9.03
C TYR A 189 0.16 24.79 -7.80
N GLY A 190 0.32 24.11 -6.67
CA GLY A 190 0.02 24.60 -5.31
C GLY A 190 1.30 25.00 -4.57
N ALA A 191 1.22 25.97 -3.66
CA ALA A 191 2.35 26.35 -2.82
C ALA A 191 1.91 26.90 -1.46
N THR A 192 2.56 26.45 -0.38
CA THR A 192 2.42 27.06 0.94
C THR A 192 3.18 28.39 1.01
N SER A 193 2.87 29.23 1.99
CA SER A 193 3.53 30.53 2.18
C SER A 193 4.96 30.41 2.74
N GLY A 194 5.26 29.34 3.46
CA GLY A 194 6.55 29.08 4.10
C GLY A 194 6.77 27.58 4.36
N PRO A 195 7.97 27.21 4.83
CA PRO A 195 8.32 25.81 5.11
C PRO A 195 7.33 25.17 6.08
N VAL A 196 7.00 23.90 5.83
CA VAL A 196 6.06 23.10 6.66
C VAL A 196 6.83 22.26 7.69
N VAL A 197 8.07 21.89 7.36
CA VAL A 197 8.98 21.09 8.18
C VAL A 197 10.39 21.64 8.10
N ASP A 198 11.19 21.36 9.15
CA ASP A 198 12.63 21.50 9.09
C ASP A 198 13.23 20.30 8.34
N THR A 199 13.68 20.53 7.11
CA THR A 199 14.24 19.50 6.23
C THR A 199 15.68 19.09 6.58
N LYS A 200 16.26 19.65 7.65
CA LYS A 200 17.54 19.18 8.19
C LYS A 200 17.37 17.97 9.13
N ASP A 201 16.18 17.82 9.74
CA ASP A 201 15.83 16.74 10.66
C ASP A 201 15.00 15.67 9.93
N SER A 202 14.75 14.51 10.56
CA SER A 202 13.92 13.47 9.95
C SER A 202 12.54 13.99 9.55
N PHE A 203 12.10 13.62 8.34
CA PHE A 203 10.76 13.95 7.84
C PHE A 203 10.25 12.87 6.89
N THR A 204 8.94 12.86 6.72
CA THR A 204 8.26 12.05 5.70
C THR A 204 7.30 12.94 4.94
N VAL A 205 7.21 12.73 3.63
CA VAL A 205 6.18 13.34 2.78
C VAL A 205 5.45 12.26 2.01
N SER A 206 4.16 12.42 1.78
CA SER A 206 3.39 11.55 0.89
C SER A 206 2.34 12.29 0.11
N ALA A 207 1.89 11.68 -0.99
CA ALA A 207 0.72 12.11 -1.74
C ALA A 207 0.20 10.94 -2.59
N TRP A 208 -1.08 10.96 -2.91
CA TRP A 208 -1.61 10.23 -4.05
C TRP A 208 -1.37 11.03 -5.32
N ALA A 209 -0.87 10.37 -6.37
CA ALA A 209 -0.58 10.99 -7.64
C ALA A 209 -1.21 10.20 -8.79
N TYR A 210 -1.93 10.90 -9.67
CA TYR A 210 -2.44 10.36 -10.93
C TYR A 210 -1.65 10.98 -12.08
N LEU A 211 -0.64 10.28 -12.58
CA LEU A 211 0.25 10.80 -13.62
C LEU A 211 -0.42 10.72 -15.00
N ALA A 212 -0.63 11.85 -15.68
CA ALA A 212 -1.31 11.85 -16.98
C ALA A 212 -0.43 11.30 -18.13
N GLY A 213 0.90 11.34 -17.99
CA GLY A 213 1.82 10.79 -18.97
C GLY A 213 3.28 10.85 -18.52
N THR A 214 4.17 10.19 -19.27
CA THR A 214 5.55 9.86 -18.84
C THR A 214 6.65 10.52 -19.67
N LYS A 215 6.31 11.54 -20.47
CA LYS A 215 7.23 12.12 -21.47
C LYS A 215 8.31 13.05 -20.88
N SER A 216 8.16 13.50 -19.65
CA SER A 216 9.07 14.44 -19.00
C SER A 216 9.13 14.19 -17.49
N ASP A 217 10.19 14.68 -16.86
CA ASP A 217 10.28 14.72 -15.40
C ASP A 217 9.16 15.60 -14.83
N GLN A 218 8.46 15.10 -13.82
CA GLN A 218 7.25 15.71 -13.27
C GLN A 218 7.22 15.55 -11.75
N VAL A 219 7.20 16.67 -11.03
CA VAL A 219 7.37 16.70 -9.57
C VAL A 219 6.04 16.81 -8.86
N VAL A 220 5.73 15.84 -7.99
CA VAL A 220 4.53 15.82 -7.15
C VAL A 220 4.69 16.77 -5.96
N LEU A 221 5.75 16.58 -5.17
CA LEU A 221 6.05 17.41 -3.99
C LEU A 221 7.52 17.84 -4.00
N SER A 222 7.82 19.06 -3.54
CA SER A 222 9.19 19.49 -3.27
C SER A 222 9.26 20.56 -2.19
N ALA A 223 10.42 20.69 -1.54
CA ALA A 223 10.72 21.79 -0.61
C ALA A 223 11.94 22.60 -1.10
N PRO A 224 11.72 23.70 -1.85
CA PRO A 224 12.79 24.51 -2.41
C PRO A 224 13.60 25.33 -1.40
N GLY A 225 14.89 25.47 -1.70
CA GLY A 225 15.76 26.53 -1.23
C GLY A 225 15.85 27.72 -2.21
N LYS A 226 16.99 28.41 -2.16
CA LYS A 226 17.27 29.54 -3.05
C LYS A 226 17.69 29.10 -4.45
N ARG A 227 18.37 27.97 -4.59
CA ARG A 227 18.90 27.43 -5.85
C ARG A 227 18.26 26.10 -6.20
N ASP A 228 18.26 25.14 -5.28
CA ASP A 228 17.76 23.77 -5.51
C ASP A 228 16.75 23.36 -4.44
N ALA A 229 16.23 22.15 -4.51
CA ALA A 229 15.25 21.63 -3.55
C ALA A 229 15.92 20.71 -2.51
N ALA A 230 15.49 20.84 -1.25
CA ALA A 230 15.93 19.95 -0.18
C ALA A 230 15.50 18.51 -0.48
N PHE A 231 14.28 18.34 -0.99
CA PHE A 231 13.81 17.09 -1.57
C PHE A 231 12.91 17.34 -2.78
N ALA A 232 12.77 16.31 -3.62
CA ALA A 232 11.71 16.21 -4.62
C ALA A 232 11.16 14.77 -4.68
N LEU A 233 9.84 14.64 -4.69
CA LEU A 233 9.11 13.40 -4.98
C LEU A 233 8.54 13.51 -6.39
N TYR A 234 8.99 12.67 -7.32
CA TYR A 234 8.78 12.93 -8.76
C TYR A 234 8.83 11.67 -9.61
N TYR A 235 8.30 11.77 -10.83
CA TYR A 235 8.54 10.82 -11.90
C TYR A 235 9.79 11.22 -12.68
N SER A 236 10.76 10.32 -12.83
CA SER A 236 11.91 10.50 -13.73
C SER A 236 11.62 9.88 -15.10
N ALA A 237 11.52 10.71 -16.14
CA ALA A 237 11.35 10.22 -17.51
C ALA A 237 12.62 9.58 -18.06
N LYS A 238 13.80 10.02 -17.60
CA LYS A 238 15.08 9.41 -17.97
C LYS A 238 15.18 7.96 -17.49
N GLN A 239 14.85 7.72 -16.23
CA GLN A 239 14.92 6.37 -15.64
C GLN A 239 13.63 5.57 -15.82
N LYS A 240 12.55 6.24 -16.22
CA LYS A 240 11.19 5.72 -16.31
C LYS A 240 10.72 5.11 -15.00
N LYS A 241 10.94 5.83 -13.90
CA LYS A 241 10.71 5.37 -12.52
C LYS A 241 10.17 6.51 -11.66
N TRP A 242 9.35 6.16 -10.67
CA TRP A 242 9.13 7.03 -9.52
C TRP A 242 10.45 7.21 -8.75
N ALA A 243 10.64 8.38 -8.15
CA ALA A 243 11.89 8.76 -7.50
C ALA A 243 11.63 9.70 -6.32
N PHE A 244 12.44 9.55 -5.29
CA PHE A 244 12.56 10.50 -4.20
C PHE A 244 14.02 10.95 -4.09
N SER A 245 14.26 12.25 -4.29
CA SER A 245 15.60 12.83 -4.18
C SER A 245 15.78 13.63 -2.90
N ARG A 246 17.02 13.63 -2.40
CA ARG A 246 17.52 14.54 -1.36
C ARG A 246 18.65 15.37 -1.96
N GLY A 247 18.46 16.68 -2.02
CA GLY A 247 19.49 17.60 -2.50
C GLY A 247 20.64 17.72 -1.51
N ALA A 248 21.88 17.50 -1.96
CA ALA A 248 23.02 17.47 -1.05
C ALA A 248 23.39 18.85 -0.47
N LYS A 249 23.11 19.94 -1.20
CA LYS A 249 23.26 21.35 -0.79
C LYS A 249 22.28 22.23 -1.56
N ASP A 250 22.01 23.44 -1.05
CA ASP A 250 21.34 24.51 -1.80
C ASP A 250 22.34 25.24 -2.74
N GLU A 251 22.95 24.50 -3.66
CA GLU A 251 24.01 24.99 -4.55
C GLU A 251 23.94 24.35 -5.94
N ILE A 252 23.98 25.21 -6.96
CA ILE A 252 23.87 24.81 -8.38
C ILE A 252 24.96 23.79 -8.74
N GLY A 253 24.53 22.69 -9.38
CA GLY A 253 25.46 21.67 -9.89
C GLY A 253 25.87 20.63 -8.84
N THR A 254 25.30 20.69 -7.64
CA THR A 254 25.43 19.63 -6.65
C THR A 254 24.51 18.48 -7.04
N ALA A 255 25.02 17.25 -7.07
CA ALA A 255 24.21 16.08 -7.39
C ALA A 255 23.29 15.70 -6.23
N ASP A 256 22.02 15.45 -6.55
CA ASP A 256 21.07 14.84 -5.63
C ASP A 256 21.38 13.36 -5.42
N VAL A 257 21.09 12.87 -4.20
CA VAL A 257 20.99 11.42 -3.94
C VAL A 257 19.54 11.00 -4.21
N VAL A 258 19.35 9.99 -5.04
CA VAL A 258 18.02 9.60 -5.53
C VAL A 258 17.73 8.15 -5.20
N SER A 259 16.66 7.92 -4.46
CA SER A 259 16.03 6.60 -4.28
C SER A 259 15.01 6.40 -5.40
N TYR A 260 15.21 5.37 -6.22
CA TYR A 260 14.34 5.03 -7.35
C TYR A 260 13.40 3.88 -7.01
N GLY A 261 12.22 3.87 -7.62
CA GLY A 261 11.29 2.75 -7.58
C GLY A 261 11.90 1.48 -8.17
N ASP A 262 11.50 0.32 -7.65
CA ASP A 262 11.98 -0.97 -8.15
C ASP A 262 11.41 -1.23 -9.55
N ALA A 263 10.10 -1.02 -9.72
CA ALA A 263 9.40 -1.15 -10.99
C ALA A 263 9.90 -0.15 -12.05
N ALA A 264 10.22 -0.66 -13.24
CA ALA A 264 10.46 0.14 -14.43
C ALA A 264 9.15 0.38 -15.19
N ASN A 265 8.99 1.57 -15.77
CA ASN A 265 7.79 1.98 -16.50
C ASN A 265 6.51 1.84 -15.66
N PRO A 266 6.40 2.51 -14.50
CA PRO A 266 5.15 2.49 -13.74
C PRO A 266 4.00 2.99 -14.62
N PRO A 267 2.79 2.41 -14.48
CA PRO A 267 1.65 2.79 -15.30
C PRO A 267 1.29 4.26 -15.10
N ALA A 268 0.94 4.93 -16.19
CA ALA A 268 0.31 6.24 -16.15
C ALA A 268 -1.21 6.07 -16.06
N ARG A 269 -1.91 7.16 -15.76
CA ARG A 269 -3.37 7.23 -15.70
C ARG A 269 -3.98 6.25 -14.69
N VAL A 270 -3.30 6.05 -13.57
CA VAL A 270 -3.77 5.32 -12.40
C VAL A 270 -3.36 6.10 -11.15
N TRP A 271 -4.10 5.91 -10.05
CA TRP A 271 -3.72 6.46 -8.75
C TRP A 271 -2.61 5.63 -8.14
N THR A 272 -1.51 6.30 -7.76
CA THR A 272 -0.38 5.69 -7.05
C THR A 272 -0.07 6.50 -5.80
N HIS A 273 0.00 5.86 -4.64
CA HIS A 273 0.48 6.51 -3.43
C HIS A 273 2.00 6.52 -3.43
N LEU A 274 2.58 7.68 -3.20
CA LEU A 274 4.02 7.89 -3.16
C LEU A 274 4.40 8.48 -1.81
N ALA A 275 5.47 7.97 -1.20
CA ALA A 275 6.05 8.59 -0.03
C ALA A 275 7.57 8.61 -0.07
N GLY A 276 8.16 9.68 0.46
CA GLY A 276 9.59 9.85 0.62
C GLY A 276 9.94 9.99 2.09
N VAL A 277 10.87 9.17 2.57
CA VAL A 277 11.36 9.20 3.95
C VAL A 277 12.81 9.66 3.95
N PHE A 278 13.09 10.68 4.77
CA PHE A 278 14.43 11.09 5.15
C PHE A 278 14.59 10.87 6.65
N ASP A 279 15.65 10.16 7.04
CA ASP A 279 15.87 9.74 8.41
C ASP A 279 17.30 10.02 8.87
N THR A 280 17.44 10.96 9.82
CA THR A 280 18.70 11.32 10.49
C THR A 280 19.01 10.43 11.70
N LYS A 281 18.27 9.33 11.87
CA LYS A 281 18.38 8.43 13.03
C LYS A 281 18.14 9.11 14.38
N ARG A 282 17.54 10.32 14.35
CA ARG A 282 17.28 11.18 15.50
C ARG A 282 18.57 11.60 16.22
N ASP A 283 19.67 11.68 15.50
CA ASP A 283 20.94 12.18 15.99
C ASP A 283 21.49 13.29 15.08
N THR A 284 22.69 13.78 15.39
CA THR A 284 23.37 14.82 14.61
C THR A 284 24.48 14.25 13.71
N ASP A 285 24.65 12.94 13.66
CA ASP A 285 25.65 12.24 12.87
C ASP A 285 25.13 11.94 11.45
N LYS A 286 25.35 12.91 10.56
CA LYS A 286 24.96 12.81 9.14
C LYS A 286 25.55 11.60 8.39
N THR A 287 26.53 10.88 8.96
CA THR A 287 27.16 9.73 8.28
C THR A 287 26.23 8.53 8.19
N ASN A 288 25.15 8.50 8.98
CA ASN A 288 24.15 7.44 8.99
C ASN A 288 22.80 7.85 8.37
N ASP A 289 22.66 9.11 7.92
CA ASP A 289 21.44 9.64 7.31
C ASP A 289 21.01 8.80 6.10
N THR A 290 19.71 8.50 6.02
CA THR A 290 19.15 7.70 4.94
C THR A 290 17.99 8.36 4.21
N VAL A 291 17.86 8.05 2.93
CA VAL A 291 16.70 8.39 2.09
C VAL A 291 16.07 7.14 1.47
N GLN A 292 14.74 7.07 1.42
CA GLN A 292 14.02 5.95 0.81
C GLN A 292 12.69 6.37 0.19
N LEU A 293 12.39 5.84 -0.99
CA LEU A 293 11.08 5.93 -1.64
C LEU A 293 10.17 4.77 -1.21
N PHE A 294 8.88 5.05 -1.11
CA PHE A 294 7.81 4.07 -0.94
C PHE A 294 6.75 4.28 -2.02
N VAL A 295 6.22 3.17 -2.56
CA VAL A 295 5.15 3.17 -3.56
C VAL A 295 4.04 2.26 -3.02
N ASN A 296 2.82 2.79 -2.91
CA ASN A 296 1.66 2.10 -2.32
C ASN A 296 1.98 1.47 -0.95
N GLY A 297 2.68 2.24 -0.11
CA GLY A 297 3.08 1.82 1.24
C GLY A 297 4.27 0.86 1.30
N ARG A 298 4.74 0.34 0.16
CA ARG A 298 5.83 -0.62 0.09
C ARG A 298 7.19 0.07 -0.12
N PRO A 299 8.23 -0.26 0.68
CA PRO A 299 9.58 0.27 0.48
C PRO A 299 10.12 -0.10 -0.90
N GLN A 300 10.80 0.84 -1.55
CA GLN A 300 11.50 0.64 -2.83
C GLN A 300 13.00 0.52 -2.55
N GLY A 301 13.58 -0.65 -2.83
CA GLY A 301 14.95 -0.98 -2.47
C GLY A 301 15.24 -0.82 -0.97
N LYS A 302 16.54 -0.77 -0.62
CA LYS A 302 17.01 -0.49 0.74
C LYS A 302 17.18 1.03 0.95
N PRO A 303 17.09 1.55 2.20
CA PRO A 303 17.45 2.93 2.49
C PRO A 303 18.87 3.26 1.99
N LEU A 304 19.00 4.37 1.26
CA LEU A 304 20.29 4.80 0.72
C LEU A 304 20.99 5.71 1.73
N ASN A 305 22.25 5.40 2.06
CA ASN A 305 23.09 6.24 2.91
C ASN A 305 23.56 7.48 2.12
N LEU A 306 23.23 8.67 2.63
CA LEU A 306 23.45 9.94 1.95
C LEU A 306 24.92 10.32 1.87
N SER A 307 25.65 10.26 2.99
CA SER A 307 27.08 10.60 3.05
C SER A 307 27.94 9.66 2.20
N ALA A 308 27.56 8.38 2.09
CA ALA A 308 28.24 7.42 1.22
C ALA A 308 27.95 7.66 -0.27
N ALA A 309 26.72 8.02 -0.63
CA ALA A 309 26.33 8.29 -2.01
C ALA A 309 26.82 9.65 -2.52
N ALA A 310 26.89 10.66 -1.65
CA ALA A 310 27.34 12.01 -1.96
C ALA A 310 28.22 12.56 -0.82
N PRO A 311 29.57 12.49 -0.94
CA PRO A 311 30.48 12.95 0.12
C PRO A 311 30.34 14.44 0.50
N ALA A 312 29.77 15.25 -0.38
CA ALA A 312 29.51 16.66 -0.15
C ALA A 312 28.16 16.93 0.57
N TYR A 313 27.39 15.89 0.89
CA TYR A 313 26.11 16.00 1.57
C TYR A 313 26.24 16.72 2.93
N GLU A 314 25.39 17.73 3.12
CA GLU A 314 25.15 18.37 4.41
C GLU A 314 23.63 18.45 4.63
N PRO A 315 23.09 18.10 5.81
CA PRO A 315 21.71 18.39 6.14
C PRO A 315 21.46 19.91 6.09
N TRP A 316 20.34 20.31 5.47
CA TRP A 316 20.00 21.72 5.32
C TRP A 316 18.48 21.95 5.28
N THR A 317 18.07 23.12 5.76
CA THR A 317 16.68 23.55 5.85
C THR A 317 16.24 24.29 4.59
N SER A 318 15.15 23.83 3.97
CA SER A 318 14.48 24.56 2.88
C SER A 318 13.99 25.93 3.39
N SER A 319 14.06 26.96 2.54
CA SER A 319 13.72 28.34 2.93
C SER A 319 12.44 28.86 2.28
N MET A 320 11.81 28.07 1.41
CA MET A 320 10.60 28.42 0.69
C MET A 320 9.45 27.49 1.11
N GLY A 321 8.22 27.86 0.76
CA GLY A 321 7.07 27.00 0.98
C GLY A 321 7.14 25.68 0.22
N LEU A 322 6.49 24.67 0.78
CA LEU A 322 6.24 23.38 0.12
C LEU A 322 5.56 23.65 -1.22
N GLN A 323 6.06 23.01 -2.27
CA GLN A 323 5.47 23.07 -3.61
C GLN A 323 4.76 21.77 -3.90
N ILE A 324 3.57 21.88 -4.49
CA ILE A 324 2.77 20.78 -4.99
C ILE A 324 2.69 20.95 -6.50
N GLY A 325 3.29 20.03 -7.25
CA GLY A 325 3.24 20.03 -8.71
C GLY A 325 4.41 20.72 -9.43
N ARG A 326 5.51 21.07 -8.76
CA ARG A 326 6.74 21.59 -9.39
C ARG A 326 7.94 21.53 -8.44
N THR A 327 9.15 21.72 -8.97
CA THR A 327 10.36 21.97 -8.18
C THR A 327 11.10 23.22 -8.63
N LYS A 328 12.14 23.59 -7.87
CA LYS A 328 13.14 24.58 -8.25
C LYS A 328 14.48 23.87 -8.44
N ASP A 329 15.08 24.09 -9.60
CA ASP A 329 16.39 23.56 -9.99
C ASP A 329 17.18 24.68 -10.65
N ALA A 330 18.46 24.83 -10.28
CA ALA A 330 19.35 25.89 -10.74
C ALA A 330 18.73 27.31 -10.63
N GLY A 331 17.94 27.55 -9.58
CA GLY A 331 17.30 28.83 -9.28
C GLY A 331 15.96 29.08 -9.99
N ALA A 332 15.49 28.19 -10.85
CA ALA A 332 14.27 28.37 -11.64
C ALA A 332 13.24 27.26 -11.40
N TYR A 333 11.96 27.64 -11.34
CA TYR A 333 10.86 26.69 -11.21
C TYR A 333 10.60 25.92 -12.52
N ARG A 334 10.54 24.59 -12.44
CA ARG A 334 10.43 23.68 -13.58
C ARG A 334 9.80 22.33 -13.19
N GLN A 335 9.75 21.39 -14.15
CA GLN A 335 9.25 20.01 -13.99
C GLN A 335 7.83 19.96 -13.41
N TYR A 336 6.95 20.79 -13.98
CA TYR A 336 5.56 20.88 -13.57
C TYR A 336 4.86 19.53 -13.75
N PHE A 337 4.10 19.11 -12.75
CA PHE A 337 3.31 17.88 -12.81
C PHE A 337 2.12 18.05 -13.76
N HIS A 338 1.79 16.98 -14.49
CA HIS A 338 0.60 16.90 -15.33
C HIS A 338 -0.23 15.71 -14.89
N GLY A 339 -1.38 15.99 -14.29
CA GLY A 339 -2.20 14.98 -13.64
C GLY A 339 -2.97 15.54 -12.46
N TYR A 340 -3.36 14.63 -11.58
CA TYR A 340 -4.05 14.97 -10.33
C TYR A 340 -3.20 14.61 -9.12
N VAL A 341 -3.29 15.41 -8.07
CA VAL A 341 -2.62 15.15 -6.78
C VAL A 341 -3.67 15.20 -5.69
N ASP A 342 -3.60 14.28 -4.75
CA ASP A 342 -4.53 14.19 -3.65
C ASP A 342 -3.85 13.78 -2.34
N GLU A 343 -4.49 14.08 -1.20
CA GLU A 343 -4.09 13.61 0.13
C GLU A 343 -2.60 13.86 0.43
N ALA A 344 -2.11 15.06 0.10
CA ALA A 344 -0.72 15.43 0.32
C ALA A 344 -0.47 15.62 1.82
N GLN A 345 0.51 14.91 2.37
CA GLN A 345 0.78 14.88 3.81
C GLN A 345 2.27 15.01 4.12
N VAL A 346 2.57 15.62 5.26
CA VAL A 346 3.93 15.88 5.75
C VAL A 346 4.02 15.58 7.24
N TRP A 347 5.09 14.89 7.64
CA TRP A 347 5.41 14.57 9.03
C TRP A 347 6.82 15.05 9.37
N GLN A 348 7.01 15.65 10.55
CA GLN A 348 8.36 15.93 11.11
C GLN A 348 8.94 14.71 11.82
N ARG A 349 8.92 13.55 11.13
CA ARG A 349 9.55 12.30 11.57
C ARG A 349 9.71 11.35 10.39
N ALA A 350 10.62 10.40 10.52
CA ALA A 350 10.70 9.27 9.62
C ALA A 350 9.59 8.26 9.97
N LEU A 351 8.65 8.04 9.05
CA LEU A 351 7.63 7.01 9.19
C LEU A 351 8.23 5.63 8.91
N ARG A 352 7.69 4.61 9.60
CA ARG A 352 8.11 3.23 9.40
C ARG A 352 7.33 2.61 8.23
N PRO A 353 7.82 1.53 7.62
CA PRO A 353 7.09 0.82 6.56
C PRO A 353 5.66 0.43 6.94
N VAL A 354 5.43 0.01 8.20
CA VAL A 354 4.08 -0.32 8.68
C VAL A 354 3.16 0.91 8.74
N ASP A 355 3.68 2.05 9.19
CA ASP A 355 2.91 3.31 9.24
C ASP A 355 2.55 3.77 7.81
N LEU A 356 3.49 3.66 6.87
CA LEU A 356 3.27 4.07 5.48
C LEU A 356 2.29 3.16 4.73
N ARG A 357 2.20 1.88 5.09
CA ARG A 357 1.14 0.99 4.60
C ARG A 357 -0.24 1.45 5.05
N GLN A 358 -0.39 1.80 6.32
CA GLN A 358 -1.64 2.35 6.86
C GLN A 358 -2.01 3.68 6.19
N VAL A 359 -1.05 4.59 6.00
CA VAL A 359 -1.27 5.84 5.26
C VAL A 359 -1.75 5.56 3.82
N SER A 360 -1.18 4.54 3.16
CA SER A 360 -1.58 4.15 1.80
C SER A 360 -2.92 3.41 1.70
N GLU A 361 -3.49 2.93 2.80
CA GLU A 361 -4.84 2.36 2.81
C GLU A 361 -5.89 3.45 2.55
N LEU A 362 -5.61 4.66 3.06
CA LEU A 362 -6.46 5.86 3.02
C LEU A 362 -7.88 5.58 3.54
N MET A 363 -8.15 5.98 4.78
CA MET A 363 -9.46 5.76 5.40
C MET A 363 -10.41 6.93 5.18
N ALA A 364 -11.68 6.65 4.85
CA ALA A 364 -12.78 7.61 4.73
C ALA A 364 -14.10 6.98 5.19
N ASP A 365 -14.99 7.75 5.84
CA ASP A 365 -16.37 7.36 6.19
C ASP A 365 -16.55 5.95 6.77
N GLY A 366 -15.69 5.55 7.71
CA GLY A 366 -15.80 4.27 8.42
C GLY A 366 -15.22 3.05 7.68
N GLY A 367 -14.47 3.25 6.58
CA GLY A 367 -13.75 2.19 5.88
C GLY A 367 -12.61 2.70 4.99
N PRO A 368 -11.98 1.82 4.20
CA PRO A 368 -11.00 2.23 3.18
C PRO A 368 -11.68 3.04 2.07
N ALA A 369 -11.06 4.14 1.66
CA ALA A 369 -11.57 5.01 0.62
C ALA A 369 -11.38 4.37 -0.77
N THR A 370 -12.41 4.44 -1.60
CA THR A 370 -12.43 3.75 -2.90
C THR A 370 -12.88 4.67 -4.04
N ALA A 371 -12.08 4.75 -5.09
CA ALA A 371 -12.42 5.52 -6.29
C ALA A 371 -12.76 4.58 -7.46
N LEU A 372 -13.93 4.75 -8.07
CA LEU A 372 -14.35 4.02 -9.28
C LEU A 372 -13.52 4.52 -10.47
N VAL A 373 -12.47 3.78 -10.83
CA VAL A 373 -11.49 4.17 -11.86
C VAL A 373 -11.80 3.60 -13.24
N ALA A 374 -12.72 2.63 -13.32
CA ALA A 374 -13.27 2.12 -14.57
C ALA A 374 -14.65 1.50 -14.34
N ASP A 375 -15.55 1.72 -15.29
CA ASP A 375 -16.92 1.21 -15.29
C ASP A 375 -17.38 0.94 -16.73
N TRP A 376 -17.17 -0.28 -17.21
CA TRP A 376 -17.70 -0.70 -18.51
C TRP A 376 -19.09 -1.27 -18.34
N ASN A 377 -20.10 -0.51 -18.79
CA ASN A 377 -21.50 -0.88 -18.67
C ASN A 377 -22.10 -1.24 -20.03
N ALA A 378 -22.30 -2.55 -20.26
CA ALA A 378 -22.88 -3.04 -21.50
C ALA A 378 -24.30 -2.49 -21.73
N ARG A 379 -25.05 -2.22 -20.65
CA ARG A 379 -26.44 -1.74 -20.72
C ARG A 379 -26.58 -0.34 -21.32
N LEU A 380 -25.51 0.46 -21.27
CA LEU A 380 -25.46 1.81 -21.82
C LEU A 380 -24.84 1.86 -23.23
N SER A 381 -24.49 0.70 -23.78
CA SER A 381 -23.73 0.58 -25.02
C SER A 381 -24.61 0.09 -26.17
N THR A 382 -24.44 0.71 -27.35
CA THR A 382 -25.23 0.45 -28.56
C THR A 382 -24.39 0.08 -29.79
N ASP A 383 -23.05 0.12 -29.66
CA ASP A 383 -22.09 -0.03 -30.76
C ASP A 383 -21.27 -1.33 -30.62
N SER A 384 -20.22 -1.53 -31.41
CA SER A 384 -19.27 -2.65 -31.28
C SER A 384 -18.26 -2.50 -30.12
N GLU A 385 -18.55 -1.61 -29.17
CA GLU A 385 -17.69 -1.28 -28.04
C GLU A 385 -18.52 -1.02 -26.79
N ILE A 386 -18.05 -1.50 -25.64
CA ILE A 386 -18.61 -1.17 -24.33
C ILE A 386 -17.83 0.02 -23.78
N LYS A 387 -18.50 1.16 -23.61
CA LYS A 387 -17.84 2.41 -23.19
C LYS A 387 -17.61 2.42 -21.68
N ASP A 388 -16.51 3.05 -21.27
CA ASP A 388 -16.27 3.39 -19.87
C ASP A 388 -17.16 4.58 -19.47
N SER A 389 -18.00 4.38 -18.46
CA SER A 389 -18.82 5.43 -17.84
C SER A 389 -18.17 6.04 -16.60
N SER A 390 -16.94 5.64 -16.23
CA SER A 390 -16.21 6.31 -15.16
C SER A 390 -15.77 7.73 -15.56
N GLY A 391 -15.50 8.58 -14.57
CA GLY A 391 -14.92 9.91 -14.83
C GLY A 391 -13.50 9.88 -15.41
N TYR A 392 -12.83 8.71 -15.44
CA TYR A 392 -11.44 8.57 -15.86
C TYR A 392 -11.25 8.33 -17.36
N ALA A 393 -12.35 8.11 -18.10
CA ALA A 393 -12.37 7.91 -19.55
C ALA A 393 -11.33 6.89 -20.03
N LYS A 394 -11.40 5.69 -19.47
CA LYS A 394 -10.64 4.52 -19.92
C LYS A 394 -11.07 4.15 -21.35
N PRO A 395 -10.19 3.52 -22.16
CA PRO A 395 -10.59 2.99 -23.46
C PRO A 395 -11.77 2.02 -23.30
N GLY A 396 -12.73 2.03 -24.23
CA GLY A 396 -13.83 1.08 -24.18
C GLY A 396 -13.38 -0.33 -24.59
N LEU A 397 -14.15 -1.33 -24.15
CA LEU A 397 -13.90 -2.72 -24.48
C LEU A 397 -14.44 -3.00 -25.88
N THR A 398 -13.55 -3.25 -26.83
CA THR A 398 -13.89 -3.65 -28.20
C THR A 398 -14.28 -5.12 -28.23
N LEU A 399 -15.42 -5.44 -28.84
CA LEU A 399 -15.89 -6.82 -28.98
C LEU A 399 -15.04 -7.59 -30.01
N SER A 400 -14.87 -8.89 -29.79
CA SER A 400 -14.30 -9.80 -30.78
C SER A 400 -15.18 -9.86 -32.03
N ALA A 401 -14.54 -10.14 -33.18
CA ALA A 401 -15.25 -10.21 -34.46
C ALA A 401 -16.26 -11.37 -34.53
N GLU A 402 -15.96 -12.46 -33.82
CA GLU A 402 -16.78 -13.66 -33.73
C GLU A 402 -17.05 -13.99 -32.25
N GLY A 403 -18.14 -14.70 -31.97
CA GLY A 403 -18.51 -15.18 -30.63
C GLY A 403 -19.00 -14.15 -29.61
N ALA A 404 -18.89 -12.84 -29.88
CA ALA A 404 -19.36 -11.76 -29.01
C ALA A 404 -20.40 -10.86 -29.69
N GLN A 405 -21.47 -10.52 -28.97
CA GLN A 405 -22.49 -9.58 -29.45
C GLN A 405 -23.14 -8.81 -28.29
N LEU A 406 -23.53 -7.56 -28.52
CA LEU A 406 -24.46 -6.87 -27.62
C LEU A 406 -25.88 -7.31 -27.95
N HIS A 407 -26.54 -7.95 -26.99
CA HIS A 407 -27.95 -8.30 -27.09
C HIS A 407 -28.78 -7.37 -26.24
N THR A 408 -29.71 -6.64 -26.87
CA THR A 408 -30.65 -5.77 -26.18
C THR A 408 -31.94 -6.52 -25.86
N ASP A 409 -32.33 -6.56 -24.59
CA ASP A 409 -33.61 -7.13 -24.16
C ASP A 409 -34.81 -6.27 -24.60
N GLU A 410 -36.03 -6.79 -24.45
CA GLU A 410 -37.26 -6.06 -24.77
C GLU A 410 -37.44 -4.77 -23.94
N SER A 411 -36.72 -4.65 -22.82
CA SER A 411 -36.69 -3.45 -21.96
C SER A 411 -35.64 -2.43 -22.40
N GLY A 412 -34.92 -2.67 -23.51
CA GLY A 412 -33.91 -1.77 -24.04
C GLY A 412 -32.54 -1.87 -23.35
N ARG A 413 -32.31 -2.88 -22.50
CA ARG A 413 -31.03 -3.06 -21.81
C ARG A 413 -30.14 -4.03 -22.57
N SER A 414 -28.95 -3.58 -22.93
CA SER A 414 -27.93 -4.39 -23.60
C SER A 414 -27.11 -5.23 -22.61
N GLN A 415 -26.73 -6.44 -23.02
CA GLN A 415 -25.76 -7.28 -22.33
C GLN A 415 -24.73 -7.82 -23.33
N LEU A 416 -23.47 -7.98 -22.92
CA LEU A 416 -22.47 -8.65 -23.73
C LEU A 416 -22.73 -10.14 -23.68
N VAL A 417 -23.19 -10.73 -24.77
CA VAL A 417 -23.38 -12.19 -24.91
C VAL A 417 -22.12 -12.79 -25.51
N LEU A 418 -21.66 -13.87 -24.88
CA LEU A 418 -20.46 -14.61 -25.21
C LEU A 418 -20.81 -16.08 -25.50
N ASP A 419 -20.28 -16.62 -26.57
CA ASP A 419 -20.55 -17.99 -27.00
C ASP A 419 -19.79 -19.05 -26.18
N GLY A 420 -18.73 -18.65 -25.48
CA GLY A 420 -17.82 -19.53 -24.76
C GLY A 420 -16.84 -20.28 -25.66
N VAL A 421 -16.61 -19.84 -26.91
CA VAL A 421 -15.67 -20.46 -27.85
C VAL A 421 -14.63 -19.47 -28.33
N GLU A 422 -15.04 -18.27 -28.72
CA GLU A 422 -14.14 -17.21 -29.17
C GLU A 422 -14.61 -15.79 -28.83
N GLY A 423 -15.78 -15.67 -28.21
CA GLY A 423 -16.35 -14.40 -27.78
C GLY A 423 -15.59 -13.76 -26.62
N TYR A 424 -15.20 -12.49 -26.78
CA TYR A 424 -14.66 -11.65 -25.71
C TYR A 424 -14.86 -10.15 -26.01
N ALA A 425 -14.55 -9.31 -25.03
CA ALA A 425 -14.34 -7.87 -25.24
C ALA A 425 -13.08 -7.39 -24.52
N ALA A 426 -12.35 -6.45 -25.11
CA ALA A 426 -11.01 -6.09 -24.62
C ALA A 426 -10.61 -4.64 -24.86
N ALA A 427 -9.73 -4.13 -24.00
CA ALA A 427 -9.13 -2.80 -24.08
C ALA A 427 -7.65 -2.83 -23.66
N PRO A 428 -6.82 -1.85 -24.07
CA PRO A 428 -5.49 -1.68 -23.50
C PRO A 428 -5.57 -1.40 -21.99
N GLY A 429 -4.82 -2.17 -21.19
CA GLY A 429 -4.66 -1.92 -19.75
C GLY A 429 -3.37 -1.14 -19.43
N PRO A 430 -3.06 -0.97 -18.12
CA PRO A 430 -3.90 -1.31 -16.98
C PRO A 430 -4.93 -0.23 -16.64
N ALA A 431 -6.01 -0.64 -15.97
CA ALA A 431 -7.05 0.28 -15.47
C ALA A 431 -6.73 0.84 -14.07
N VAL A 432 -5.94 0.12 -13.28
CA VAL A 432 -5.59 0.42 -11.89
C VAL A 432 -4.11 0.13 -11.63
N ASP A 433 -3.54 0.76 -10.61
CA ASP A 433 -2.23 0.40 -10.07
C ASP A 433 -2.38 -0.86 -9.21
N GLU A 434 -1.88 -1.99 -9.72
CA GLU A 434 -2.04 -3.31 -9.10
C GLU A 434 -1.01 -3.58 -7.99
N THR A 435 -0.09 -2.64 -7.79
CA THR A 435 0.84 -2.66 -6.66
C THR A 435 0.22 -2.05 -5.41
N GLY A 436 -0.91 -1.33 -5.55
CA GLY A 436 -1.75 -0.85 -4.44
C GLY A 436 -3.02 -1.67 -4.27
N SER A 437 -3.84 -1.29 -3.29
CA SER A 437 -5.13 -1.94 -3.05
C SER A 437 -6.10 -1.65 -4.18
N PHE A 438 -6.87 -2.66 -4.60
CA PHE A 438 -7.90 -2.51 -5.63
C PHE A 438 -9.03 -3.52 -5.44
N THR A 439 -10.18 -3.19 -6.04
CA THR A 439 -11.35 -4.07 -6.10
C THR A 439 -11.80 -4.19 -7.54
N VAL A 440 -12.14 -5.40 -7.99
CA VAL A 440 -12.77 -5.65 -9.28
C VAL A 440 -14.11 -6.33 -9.06
N SER A 441 -15.13 -5.97 -9.85
CA SER A 441 -16.44 -6.62 -9.79
C SER A 441 -17.02 -6.80 -11.18
N ALA A 442 -17.50 -8.01 -11.45
CA ALA A 442 -18.14 -8.38 -12.70
C ALA A 442 -19.56 -8.88 -12.42
N ARG A 443 -20.55 -8.28 -13.10
CA ARG A 443 -21.93 -8.78 -13.11
C ARG A 443 -22.11 -9.76 -14.26
N VAL A 444 -22.04 -11.04 -13.95
CA VAL A 444 -21.95 -12.14 -14.91
C VAL A 444 -23.15 -13.07 -14.82
N ARG A 445 -23.59 -13.60 -15.96
CA ARG A 445 -24.56 -14.69 -16.06
C ARG A 445 -23.92 -15.83 -16.84
N VAL A 446 -23.89 -17.02 -16.26
CA VAL A 446 -23.31 -18.22 -16.88
C VAL A 446 -24.41 -19.06 -17.53
N ASP A 447 -24.22 -19.45 -18.78
CA ASP A 447 -25.17 -20.29 -19.52
C ASP A 447 -25.06 -21.75 -19.05
N SER A 448 -26.13 -22.28 -18.44
CA SER A 448 -26.13 -23.62 -17.86
C SER A 448 -25.81 -24.73 -18.88
N ALA A 449 -26.39 -24.65 -20.07
CA ALA A 449 -26.27 -25.67 -21.10
C ALA A 449 -24.86 -25.70 -21.71
N LYS A 450 -24.30 -24.53 -22.02
CA LYS A 450 -22.94 -24.39 -22.56
C LYS A 450 -21.89 -24.73 -21.50
N TRP A 451 -22.12 -24.37 -20.24
CA TRP A 451 -21.23 -24.73 -19.14
C TRP A 451 -21.21 -26.24 -18.90
N ALA A 452 -22.38 -26.89 -18.93
CA ALA A 452 -22.50 -28.34 -18.79
C ALA A 452 -21.69 -29.10 -19.85
N ALA A 453 -21.55 -28.54 -21.05
CA ALA A 453 -20.78 -29.12 -22.16
C ALA A 453 -19.25 -28.92 -22.04
N LYS A 454 -18.76 -28.14 -21.07
CA LYS A 454 -17.32 -27.96 -20.83
C LYS A 454 -16.71 -29.18 -20.11
N PRO A 455 -15.46 -29.55 -20.43
CA PRO A 455 -14.80 -30.68 -19.78
C PRO A 455 -14.49 -30.40 -18.31
N SER A 456 -14.28 -31.46 -17.54
CA SER A 456 -13.67 -31.36 -16.21
C SER A 456 -12.31 -30.67 -16.30
N GLY A 457 -11.99 -29.82 -15.33
CA GLY A 457 -10.80 -28.95 -15.32
C GLY A 457 -10.94 -27.68 -16.15
N TYR A 458 -12.09 -27.42 -16.78
CA TYR A 458 -12.28 -26.20 -17.57
C TYR A 458 -12.26 -24.95 -16.69
N ARG A 459 -11.58 -23.91 -17.20
CA ARG A 459 -11.53 -22.58 -16.61
C ARG A 459 -12.15 -21.58 -17.58
N ALA A 460 -13.08 -20.77 -17.10
CA ALA A 460 -13.59 -19.59 -17.79
C ALA A 460 -13.12 -18.33 -17.06
N ILE A 461 -12.35 -17.48 -17.74
CA ILE A 461 -11.92 -16.19 -17.20
C ILE A 461 -12.99 -15.16 -17.51
N VAL A 462 -13.66 -14.67 -16.46
CA VAL A 462 -14.70 -13.64 -16.58
C VAL A 462 -14.09 -12.30 -16.91
N ALA A 463 -13.03 -11.92 -16.20
CA ALA A 463 -12.26 -10.72 -16.47
C ALA A 463 -10.83 -10.89 -15.96
N GLY A 464 -9.86 -10.28 -16.62
CA GLY A 464 -8.48 -10.31 -16.19
C GLY A 464 -7.60 -9.28 -16.87
N GLN A 465 -6.49 -8.94 -16.23
CA GLN A 465 -5.44 -8.11 -16.80
C GLN A 465 -4.26 -8.96 -17.20
N LYS A 466 -3.81 -8.84 -18.45
CA LYS A 466 -2.65 -9.57 -18.96
C LYS A 466 -1.32 -9.04 -18.41
N LEU A 467 -0.46 -9.98 -18.03
CA LEU A 467 0.93 -9.83 -17.61
C LEU A 467 1.79 -10.92 -18.26
N ALA A 468 2.61 -10.54 -19.25
CA ALA A 468 3.35 -11.50 -20.08
C ALA A 468 2.40 -12.57 -20.65
N ASP A 469 2.64 -13.83 -20.34
CA ASP A 469 1.85 -14.99 -20.78
C ASP A 469 0.78 -15.42 -19.75
N GLU A 470 0.58 -14.62 -18.71
CA GLU A 470 -0.30 -14.88 -17.58
C GLU A 470 -1.26 -13.72 -17.34
N SER A 471 -2.20 -13.91 -16.42
CA SER A 471 -3.03 -12.83 -15.89
C SER A 471 -2.44 -12.31 -14.56
N SER A 472 -2.16 -11.01 -14.45
CA SER A 472 -1.71 -10.41 -13.17
C SER A 472 -2.78 -10.49 -12.10
N TRP A 473 -4.04 -10.40 -12.51
CA TRP A 473 -5.20 -10.82 -11.76
C TRP A 473 -6.27 -11.37 -12.71
N ALA A 474 -7.11 -12.28 -12.20
CA ALA A 474 -8.26 -12.79 -12.92
C ALA A 474 -9.41 -13.17 -11.97
N LEU A 475 -10.65 -12.92 -12.41
CA LEU A 475 -11.85 -13.55 -11.88
C LEU A 475 -12.17 -14.77 -12.72
N VAL A 476 -12.22 -15.95 -12.10
CA VAL A 476 -12.29 -17.22 -12.82
C VAL A 476 -13.44 -18.07 -12.28
N LEU A 477 -14.16 -18.72 -13.18
CA LEU A 477 -15.05 -19.83 -12.88
C LEU A 477 -14.37 -21.11 -13.29
N SER A 478 -14.25 -22.07 -12.38
CA SER A 478 -13.58 -23.34 -12.65
C SER A 478 -14.50 -24.51 -12.41
N ARG A 479 -14.40 -25.52 -13.27
CA ARG A 479 -15.03 -26.82 -13.11
C ARG A 479 -13.96 -27.80 -12.59
N ILE A 480 -14.04 -28.19 -11.33
CA ILE A 480 -13.00 -28.98 -10.66
C ILE A 480 -13.60 -30.25 -10.05
N ASP A 481 -12.84 -31.33 -10.03
CA ASP A 481 -13.12 -32.56 -9.29
C ASP A 481 -12.24 -32.55 -8.03
N PRO A 482 -12.74 -32.03 -6.89
CA PRO A 482 -11.92 -31.82 -5.71
C PRO A 482 -11.53 -33.13 -5.02
N ASP A 483 -12.37 -34.17 -5.18
CA ASP A 483 -12.22 -35.46 -4.49
C ASP A 483 -11.64 -36.56 -5.40
N GLY A 484 -11.51 -36.30 -6.71
CA GLY A 484 -11.02 -37.25 -7.69
C GLY A 484 -11.99 -38.40 -7.97
N ASP A 485 -13.29 -38.20 -7.69
CA ASP A 485 -14.34 -39.21 -7.82
C ASP A 485 -15.11 -39.12 -9.14
N GLY A 486 -14.76 -38.14 -9.98
CA GLY A 486 -15.39 -37.86 -11.26
C GLY A 486 -16.60 -36.93 -11.18
N GLU A 487 -16.95 -36.41 -10.00
CA GLU A 487 -18.02 -35.44 -9.81
C GLU A 487 -17.47 -34.01 -9.74
N ASP A 488 -17.65 -33.27 -10.82
CA ASP A 488 -17.21 -31.88 -10.89
C ASP A 488 -18.11 -30.94 -10.06
N VAL A 489 -17.48 -30.05 -9.29
CA VAL A 489 -18.11 -28.84 -8.74
C VAL A 489 -17.72 -27.60 -9.55
N THR A 490 -18.55 -26.57 -9.46
CA THR A 490 -18.31 -25.28 -10.13
C THR A 490 -17.96 -24.23 -9.08
N VAL A 491 -16.75 -23.67 -9.11
CA VAL A 491 -16.26 -22.76 -8.07
C VAL A 491 -15.73 -21.45 -8.63
N TRP A 492 -16.01 -20.38 -7.91
CA TRP A 492 -15.46 -19.04 -8.18
C TRP A 492 -14.08 -18.91 -7.56
N THR A 493 -13.14 -18.30 -8.29
CA THR A 493 -11.84 -17.91 -7.77
C THR A 493 -11.47 -16.48 -8.15
N PHE A 494 -10.67 -15.86 -7.28
CA PHE A 494 -9.92 -14.65 -7.60
C PHE A 494 -8.43 -14.96 -7.43
N GLU A 495 -7.65 -14.65 -8.44
CA GLU A 495 -6.23 -14.96 -8.46
C GLU A 495 -5.36 -13.76 -8.78
N ARG A 496 -4.12 -13.80 -8.28
CA ARG A 496 -3.04 -12.90 -8.67
C ARG A 496 -1.77 -13.68 -8.98
N THR A 497 -1.06 -13.25 -10.03
CA THR A 497 0.18 -13.88 -10.48
C THR A 497 1.30 -12.85 -10.56
N VAL A 498 2.49 -13.25 -10.09
CA VAL A 498 3.75 -12.52 -10.31
C VAL A 498 4.62 -13.32 -11.26
N VAL A 499 5.26 -12.62 -12.20
CA VAL A 499 6.24 -13.20 -13.09
C VAL A 499 7.60 -12.52 -12.91
N ASP A 500 8.67 -13.25 -13.20
CA ASP A 500 10.01 -12.67 -13.30
C ASP A 500 10.20 -11.87 -14.61
N ALA A 501 11.38 -11.29 -14.79
CA ALA A 501 11.72 -10.52 -15.99
C ALA A 501 11.69 -11.36 -17.29
N ALA A 502 11.70 -12.69 -17.21
CA ALA A 502 11.57 -13.60 -18.35
C ALA A 502 10.11 -14.03 -18.60
N GLY A 503 9.16 -13.57 -17.79
CA GLY A 503 7.74 -13.92 -17.89
C GLY A 503 7.37 -15.23 -17.20
N LYS A 504 8.27 -15.85 -16.44
CA LYS A 504 7.98 -17.09 -15.70
C LYS A 504 7.27 -16.76 -14.39
N VAL A 505 6.21 -17.50 -14.07
CA VAL A 505 5.52 -17.42 -12.77
C VAL A 505 6.48 -17.69 -11.61
N THR A 506 6.58 -16.74 -10.69
CA THR A 506 7.35 -16.86 -9.44
C THR A 506 6.46 -17.02 -8.23
N GLU A 507 5.29 -16.36 -8.24
CA GLU A 507 4.30 -16.42 -7.17
C GLU A 507 2.90 -16.46 -7.80
N ARG A 508 2.02 -17.28 -7.24
CA ARG A 508 0.60 -17.29 -7.59
C ARG A 508 -0.20 -17.44 -6.31
N VAL A 509 -1.17 -16.56 -6.14
CA VAL A 509 -2.06 -16.55 -4.98
C VAL A 509 -3.48 -16.64 -5.49
N VAL A 510 -4.22 -17.62 -5.00
CA VAL A 510 -5.60 -17.88 -5.39
C VAL A 510 -6.44 -17.88 -4.13
N VAL A 511 -7.63 -17.30 -4.19
CA VAL A 511 -8.69 -17.52 -3.20
C VAL A 511 -9.87 -18.13 -3.93
N GLN A 512 -10.40 -19.23 -3.40
CA GLN A 512 -11.49 -20.01 -3.99
C GLN A 512 -12.68 -19.98 -3.04
N ALA A 513 -13.90 -19.88 -3.57
CA ALA A 513 -15.11 -19.93 -2.77
C ALA A 513 -15.24 -21.26 -2.00
N ASP A 514 -15.68 -21.19 -0.75
CA ASP A 514 -15.86 -22.36 0.12
C ASP A 514 -17.00 -23.29 -0.34
N SER A 515 -17.96 -22.77 -1.11
CA SER A 515 -19.10 -23.51 -1.65
C SER A 515 -19.10 -23.53 -3.18
N SER A 516 -19.60 -24.63 -3.75
CA SER A 516 -19.93 -24.70 -5.18
C SER A 516 -21.05 -23.72 -5.51
N MET A 517 -21.02 -23.20 -6.74
CA MET A 517 -22.14 -22.54 -7.36
C MET A 517 -23.34 -23.50 -7.43
N GLU A 518 -24.50 -23.03 -7.00
CA GLU A 518 -25.74 -23.78 -6.97
C GLU A 518 -26.40 -23.82 -8.36
N PRO A 519 -27.13 -24.89 -8.72
CA PRO A 519 -27.81 -24.98 -10.03
C PRO A 519 -28.75 -23.80 -10.33
N SER A 520 -29.36 -23.20 -9.29
CA SER A 520 -30.25 -22.04 -9.43
C SER A 520 -29.54 -20.72 -9.75
N GLU A 521 -28.22 -20.66 -9.59
CA GLU A 521 -27.44 -19.46 -9.88
C GLU A 521 -27.08 -19.37 -11.37
N PHE A 522 -27.10 -20.49 -12.11
CA PHE A 522 -26.96 -20.46 -13.56
C PHE A 522 -28.12 -19.71 -14.21
N ASP A 523 -27.84 -19.11 -15.37
CA ASP A 523 -28.80 -18.30 -16.13
C ASP A 523 -29.34 -17.06 -15.36
N THR A 524 -28.80 -16.77 -14.16
CA THR A 524 -29.07 -15.57 -13.37
C THR A 524 -27.84 -14.65 -13.29
N PRO A 525 -28.02 -13.31 -13.29
CA PRO A 525 -26.91 -12.39 -13.05
C PRO A 525 -26.43 -12.45 -11.59
N ILE A 526 -25.13 -12.67 -11.41
CA ILE A 526 -24.43 -12.62 -10.12
C ILE A 526 -23.30 -11.59 -10.17
N ASP A 527 -23.12 -10.86 -9.08
CA ASP A 527 -21.99 -9.94 -8.91
C ASP A 527 -20.84 -10.68 -8.24
N VAL A 528 -19.77 -10.98 -8.96
CA VAL A 528 -18.56 -11.63 -8.43
C VAL A 528 -17.48 -10.59 -8.27
N SER A 529 -16.95 -10.44 -7.06
CA SER A 529 -15.97 -9.40 -6.74
C SER A 529 -14.70 -9.95 -6.12
N GLY A 530 -13.55 -9.53 -6.66
CA GLY A 530 -12.22 -9.82 -6.13
C GLY A 530 -11.63 -8.57 -5.50
N VAL A 531 -11.13 -8.69 -4.26
CA VAL A 531 -10.49 -7.59 -3.53
C VAL A 531 -9.04 -7.96 -3.26
N TYR A 532 -8.12 -7.06 -3.62
CA TYR A 532 -6.73 -7.12 -3.21
C TYR A 532 -6.45 -5.96 -2.24
N ASP A 533 -6.13 -6.30 -1.00
CA ASP A 533 -5.76 -5.34 0.04
C ASP A 533 -4.25 -5.34 0.25
N ALA A 534 -3.55 -4.41 -0.41
CA ALA A 534 -2.10 -4.25 -0.36
C ALA A 534 -1.58 -3.83 1.02
N ALA A 535 -2.40 -3.17 1.85
CA ALA A 535 -2.00 -2.71 3.17
C ALA A 535 -2.02 -3.84 4.21
N ALA A 536 -2.85 -4.87 3.99
CA ALA A 536 -2.91 -6.04 4.86
C ALA A 536 -1.56 -6.80 4.90
N THR A 537 -1.05 -7.00 6.12
CA THR A 537 0.17 -7.76 6.41
C THR A 537 -0.14 -9.05 7.16
N THR A 538 0.77 -10.03 7.10
CA THR A 538 0.73 -11.19 8.00
C THR A 538 1.46 -10.87 9.32
N PRO A 539 0.87 -11.13 10.50
CA PRO A 539 1.59 -10.98 11.77
C PRO A 539 2.90 -11.77 11.78
N GLY A 540 4.02 -11.11 12.05
CA GLY A 540 5.35 -11.72 12.04
C GLY A 540 6.06 -11.72 10.67
N GLU A 541 5.39 -11.36 9.58
CA GLU A 541 5.98 -11.26 8.23
C GLU A 541 5.71 -9.87 7.63
N PRO A 542 6.38 -8.81 8.11
CA PRO A 542 6.11 -7.44 7.69
C PRO A 542 6.49 -7.15 6.22
N ASP A 543 7.20 -8.06 5.57
CA ASP A 543 7.57 -7.97 4.16
C ASP A 543 6.53 -8.62 3.23
N ALA A 544 5.67 -9.50 3.75
CA ALA A 544 4.54 -10.07 3.03
C ALA A 544 3.34 -9.12 3.13
N SER A 545 2.87 -8.64 1.98
CA SER A 545 1.78 -7.66 1.89
C SER A 545 0.79 -8.06 0.81
N GLY A 546 -0.50 -7.75 1.01
CA GLY A 546 -1.50 -8.06 0.00
C GLY A 546 -2.36 -9.25 0.35
N ARG A 547 -3.59 -9.02 0.81
CA ARG A 547 -4.55 -10.09 1.06
C ARG A 547 -5.63 -10.13 -0.02
N LEU A 548 -5.94 -11.34 -0.51
CA LEU A 548 -7.02 -11.56 -1.47
C LEU A 548 -8.30 -11.96 -0.73
N LYS A 549 -9.42 -11.40 -1.18
CA LYS A 549 -10.78 -11.78 -0.75
C LYS A 549 -11.67 -11.97 -1.98
N LEU A 550 -12.62 -12.89 -1.88
CA LEU A 550 -13.64 -13.15 -2.89
C LEU A 550 -15.02 -12.94 -2.29
N TYR A 551 -15.89 -12.23 -3.03
CA TYR A 551 -17.27 -11.98 -2.66
C TYR A 551 -18.21 -12.40 -3.79
N ILE A 552 -19.38 -12.93 -3.41
CA ILE A 552 -20.55 -13.07 -4.28
C ILE A 552 -21.63 -12.16 -3.70
N GLY A 553 -22.06 -11.17 -4.48
CA GLY A 553 -22.78 -10.01 -3.98
C GLY A 553 -21.95 -9.32 -2.89
N VAL A 554 -22.51 -9.27 -1.67
CA VAL A 554 -21.85 -8.69 -0.48
C VAL A 554 -21.32 -9.75 0.50
N VAL A 555 -21.52 -11.03 0.19
CA VAL A 555 -21.14 -12.14 1.09
C VAL A 555 -19.72 -12.57 0.76
N GLN A 556 -18.83 -12.45 1.74
CA GLN A 556 -17.45 -12.96 1.63
C GLN A 556 -17.48 -14.48 1.54
N GLN A 557 -16.97 -15.01 0.43
CA GLN A 557 -16.90 -16.45 0.18
C GLN A 557 -15.61 -17.06 0.70
N ALA A 558 -14.52 -16.31 0.63
CA ALA A 558 -13.21 -16.76 1.08
C ALA A 558 -12.22 -15.59 1.22
N GLU A 559 -11.18 -15.81 2.01
CA GLU A 559 -10.08 -14.90 2.25
C GLU A 559 -8.79 -15.69 2.48
N ASN A 560 -7.69 -15.25 1.90
CA ASN A 560 -6.41 -15.90 2.16
C ASN A 560 -5.95 -15.61 3.60
N PRO A 561 -5.51 -16.65 4.35
CA PRO A 561 -5.14 -16.49 5.76
C PRO A 561 -3.88 -15.64 5.94
N HIS A 562 -3.06 -15.54 4.90
CA HIS A 562 -1.80 -14.79 4.88
C HIS A 562 -1.79 -13.79 3.72
N ALA A 563 -1.10 -12.67 3.93
CA ALA A 563 -0.73 -11.76 2.85
C ALA A 563 0.14 -12.54 1.84
N GLY A 564 -0.29 -12.56 0.58
CA GLY A 564 0.13 -13.59 -0.37
C GLY A 564 1.28 -13.21 -1.29
N LEU A 565 1.57 -11.92 -1.49
CA LEU A 565 2.56 -11.48 -2.47
C LEU A 565 3.76 -10.82 -1.80
N THR A 566 4.93 -11.45 -1.95
CA THR A 566 6.21 -10.88 -1.53
C THR A 566 6.82 -10.00 -2.60
N SER A 567 6.38 -10.12 -3.86
CA SER A 567 6.85 -9.33 -5.01
C SER A 567 5.73 -8.46 -5.60
N GLN A 568 6.10 -7.34 -6.22
CA GLN A 568 5.12 -6.48 -6.93
C GLN A 568 4.70 -7.14 -8.24
N ALA A 569 3.40 -7.16 -8.54
CA ALA A 569 2.86 -7.51 -9.84
C ALA A 569 2.08 -6.33 -10.42
N GLN A 570 2.34 -6.02 -11.69
CA GLN A 570 1.62 -5.01 -12.45
C GLN A 570 1.41 -5.51 -13.88
N GLY A 571 0.16 -5.81 -14.22
CA GLY A 571 -0.23 -6.08 -15.60
C GLY A 571 -0.02 -4.88 -16.51
N THR A 572 0.40 -5.13 -17.74
CA THR A 572 0.72 -4.10 -18.75
C THR A 572 0.09 -4.38 -20.10
N GLY A 573 -0.54 -5.55 -20.27
CA GLY A 573 -1.14 -5.97 -21.52
C GLY A 573 -2.60 -5.55 -21.66
N GLU A 574 -3.34 -6.36 -22.42
CA GLU A 574 -4.78 -6.23 -22.58
C GLU A 574 -5.52 -6.50 -21.27
N LEU A 575 -6.53 -5.67 -20.98
CA LEU A 575 -7.61 -5.99 -20.06
C LEU A 575 -8.73 -6.63 -20.86
N ALA A 576 -9.16 -7.83 -20.48
CA ALA A 576 -10.17 -8.58 -21.21
C ALA A 576 -11.33 -9.02 -20.32
N VAL A 577 -12.50 -9.13 -20.94
CA VAL A 577 -13.70 -9.76 -20.41
C VAL A 577 -14.05 -10.96 -21.28
N GLY A 578 -14.38 -12.07 -20.64
CA GLY A 578 -14.80 -13.30 -21.31
C GLY A 578 -13.67 -14.15 -21.85
N ARG A 579 -12.41 -13.79 -21.57
CA ARG A 579 -11.20 -14.58 -21.84
C ARG A 579 -10.05 -14.10 -20.95
N GLY A 580 -8.93 -14.80 -20.94
CA GLY A 580 -7.70 -14.31 -20.31
C GLY A 580 -6.44 -15.05 -20.74
N SER A 581 -5.30 -14.63 -20.19
CA SER A 581 -4.00 -15.29 -20.38
C SER A 581 -3.73 -16.29 -19.25
N ASP A 582 -3.36 -17.51 -19.61
CA ASP A 582 -2.89 -18.55 -18.69
C ASP A 582 -1.84 -19.39 -19.43
N GLY A 583 -0.60 -19.45 -18.95
CA GLY A 583 0.46 -20.25 -19.56
C GLY A 583 0.72 -19.99 -21.05
N GLY A 584 0.47 -18.78 -21.54
CA GLY A 584 0.73 -18.35 -22.93
C GLY A 584 -0.43 -18.56 -23.90
N THR A 585 -1.56 -19.13 -23.44
CA THR A 585 -2.79 -19.22 -24.24
C THR A 585 -3.70 -18.04 -23.93
N MET A 586 -4.23 -17.40 -24.99
CA MET A 586 -5.36 -16.47 -24.88
C MET A 586 -6.64 -17.27 -25.16
N ASP A 587 -7.21 -17.88 -24.12
CA ASP A 587 -8.38 -18.77 -24.19
C ASP A 587 -9.25 -18.53 -22.94
N HIS A 588 -9.87 -19.58 -22.39
CA HIS A 588 -10.73 -19.59 -21.21
C HIS A 588 -12.01 -18.81 -21.42
N TYR A 589 -12.63 -19.03 -22.59
CA TYR A 589 -13.82 -18.29 -23.00
C TYR A 589 -15.03 -18.53 -22.10
N LEU A 590 -15.61 -17.46 -21.59
CA LEU A 590 -16.80 -17.53 -20.73
C LEU A 590 -18.05 -17.87 -21.56
N PRO A 591 -18.75 -19.00 -21.28
CA PRO A 591 -20.07 -19.25 -21.87
C PRO A 591 -21.14 -18.49 -21.08
N GLY A 592 -21.70 -17.42 -21.65
CA GLY A 592 -22.76 -16.68 -20.98
C GLY A 592 -22.88 -15.23 -21.39
N SER A 593 -23.00 -14.34 -20.42
CA SER A 593 -23.10 -12.91 -20.66
C SER A 593 -22.54 -12.08 -19.50
N LEU A 594 -22.14 -10.85 -19.80
CA LEU A 594 -21.70 -9.87 -18.82
C LEU A 594 -22.45 -8.55 -19.01
N ASP A 595 -22.96 -8.01 -17.91
CA ASP A 595 -23.70 -6.75 -17.89
C ASP A 595 -22.76 -5.56 -17.63
N ARG A 596 -21.80 -5.74 -16.70
CA ARG A 596 -20.97 -4.65 -16.20
C ARG A 596 -19.64 -5.17 -15.63
N LEU A 597 -18.55 -4.48 -15.91
CA LEU A 597 -17.25 -4.67 -15.26
C LEU A 597 -16.84 -3.35 -14.61
N ARG A 598 -16.54 -3.38 -13.31
CA ARG A 598 -16.10 -2.21 -12.54
C ARG A 598 -14.78 -2.48 -11.83
N ILE A 599 -13.96 -1.45 -11.75
CA ILE A 599 -12.66 -1.47 -11.07
C ILE A 599 -12.55 -0.24 -10.20
N TRP A 600 -12.20 -0.46 -8.93
CA TRP A 600 -11.93 0.59 -7.96
C TRP A 600 -10.47 0.57 -7.53
N SER A 601 -9.88 1.75 -7.35
CA SER A 601 -8.66 1.91 -6.56
C SER A 601 -9.06 1.95 -5.08
N GLY A 602 -8.52 1.02 -4.28
CA GLY A 602 -8.89 0.76 -2.88
C GLY A 602 -9.49 -0.63 -2.66
N ALA A 603 -9.30 -1.17 -1.45
CA ALA A 603 -9.84 -2.47 -1.05
C ALA A 603 -11.19 -2.30 -0.37
N MET A 604 -12.27 -2.73 -1.04
CA MET A 604 -13.61 -2.62 -0.48
C MET A 604 -13.84 -3.60 0.69
N THR A 605 -14.64 -3.14 1.64
CA THR A 605 -15.29 -4.00 2.64
C THR A 605 -16.64 -4.48 2.11
N ALA A 606 -17.27 -5.42 2.82
CA ALA A 606 -18.65 -5.85 2.51
C ALA A 606 -19.64 -4.66 2.47
N ASN A 607 -19.48 -3.67 3.36
CA ASN A 607 -20.32 -2.47 3.36
C ASN A 607 -20.04 -1.57 2.15
N GLY A 608 -18.77 -1.45 1.75
CA GLY A 608 -18.41 -0.72 0.52
C GLY A 608 -19.00 -1.39 -0.72
N LEU A 609 -18.95 -2.73 -0.81
CA LEU A 609 -19.60 -3.48 -1.88
C LEU A 609 -21.12 -3.32 -1.84
N LEU A 610 -21.75 -3.29 -0.67
CA LEU A 610 -23.19 -3.08 -0.57
C LEU A 610 -23.61 -1.79 -1.27
N GLN A 611 -22.92 -0.68 -0.99
CA GLN A 611 -23.19 0.61 -1.62
C GLN A 611 -22.84 0.61 -3.12
N ALA A 612 -21.73 -0.01 -3.48
CA ALA A 612 -21.24 -0.02 -4.85
C ALA A 612 -22.09 -0.92 -5.79
N LEU A 613 -22.66 -2.00 -5.28
CA LEU A 613 -23.39 -2.99 -6.07
C LEU A 613 -24.90 -2.75 -6.13
N GLU A 614 -25.42 -1.71 -5.47
CA GLU A 614 -26.84 -1.37 -5.57
C GLU A 614 -27.26 -1.24 -7.04
N PRO A 615 -28.41 -1.83 -7.44
CA PRO A 615 -28.89 -1.72 -8.80
C PRO A 615 -29.10 -0.24 -9.11
N ASP A 616 -28.55 0.23 -10.23
CA ASP A 616 -28.75 1.61 -10.71
C ASP A 616 -30.22 1.97 -10.52
N ALA A 617 -30.51 2.95 -9.67
CA ALA A 617 -31.87 3.43 -9.47
C ALA A 617 -32.42 3.75 -10.86
N VAL A 618 -33.53 3.10 -11.22
CA VAL A 618 -34.20 3.32 -12.50
C VAL A 618 -34.61 4.80 -12.54
N SER A 619 -33.81 5.62 -13.22
CA SER A 619 -34.13 7.03 -13.50
C SER A 619 -35.10 7.13 -14.65
#